data_AF-A0A2N2DCR1-F1
#
_entry.id   AF-A0A2N2DCR1-F1
#
_cell.length_a   1.000
_cell.length_b   1.000
_cell.length_c   1.000
_cell.angle_alpha   90.00
_cell.angle_beta   90.00
_cell.angle_gamma   90.00
#
_symmetry.space_group_name_H-M   'P 1'
#
loop_
_entity.id
_entity.type
_entity.pdbx_description
1 polymer ?
#
loop_
_entity_poly.entity_id
_entity_poly.type
_entity_poly.pdbx_seq_one_letter_code
_entity_poly.pdbx_strand_id
1 'polypeptide(L)'
;METYVVGTIARNTAESGRIRGVIDRLTPVGYEFTAGPDHYRFTKPGRIESVITEMVPVCEDHGLDVEAFRLVEYRKNNDTERSRYEGGKVVREDDGPLN
;
A
#
# COMPACT_ATOMS: atom_id res chain seq x y z
N MET A 1 2.86 -8.16 -18.13
CA MET A 1 3.16 -8.80 -16.83
C MET A 1 2.33 -8.10 -15.78
N GLU A 2 1.36 -8.79 -15.19
CA GLU A 2 0.47 -8.21 -14.18
C GLU A 2 1.17 -8.20 -12.80
N THR A 3 1.25 -7.04 -12.19
CA THR A 3 1.70 -6.85 -10.79
C THR A 3 0.55 -6.29 -9.98
N TYR A 4 0.58 -6.55 -8.68
CA TYR A 4 -0.37 -6.00 -7.73
C TYR A 4 0.37 -5.57 -6.48
N VAL A 5 -0.18 -4.58 -5.79
CA VAL A 5 0.39 -4.03 -4.57
C VAL A 5 -0.54 -4.37 -3.43
N VAL A 6 0.04 -4.83 -2.33
CA VAL A 6 -0.66 -5.04 -1.06
C VAL A 6 -0.13 -4.01 -0.08
N GLY A 7 -1.02 -3.22 0.51
CA GLY A 7 -0.67 -2.30 1.58
C GLY A 7 -1.27 -2.70 2.91
N THR A 8 -0.56 -2.40 3.99
CA THR A 8 -1.01 -2.59 5.36
C THR A 8 -0.83 -1.28 6.13
N ILE A 9 -1.90 -0.88 6.83
CA ILE A 9 -1.98 0.33 7.64
C ILE A 9 -2.36 -0.09 9.06
N ALA A 10 -1.59 0.30 10.07
CA ALA A 10 -1.92 -0.02 11.45
C ALA A 10 -3.25 0.65 11.85
N ARG A 11 -4.09 -0.07 12.60
CA ARG A 11 -5.37 0.45 13.07
C ARG A 11 -5.16 1.13 14.41
N ASN A 12 -4.66 2.36 14.40
CA ASN A 12 -4.67 3.17 15.61
C ASN A 12 -6.02 3.88 15.77
N THR A 13 -6.50 4.06 17.00
CA THR A 13 -7.86 4.58 17.26
C THR A 13 -8.05 6.00 16.70
N ALA A 14 -6.99 6.82 16.72
CA ALA A 14 -6.99 8.16 16.14
C ALA A 14 -7.06 8.17 14.59
N GLU A 15 -6.60 7.10 13.94
CA GLU A 15 -6.54 6.98 12.47
C GLU A 15 -7.84 6.38 11.90
N SER A 16 -8.64 5.70 12.73
CA SER A 16 -9.87 5.02 12.31
C SER A 16 -10.93 5.96 11.71
N GLY A 17 -10.99 7.23 12.12
CA GLY A 17 -11.86 8.23 11.49
C GLY A 17 -11.31 8.75 10.15
N ARG A 18 -9.99 8.87 10.03
CA ARG A 18 -9.28 9.40 8.86
C ARG A 18 -9.23 8.38 7.73
N ILE A 19 -8.95 7.12 8.07
CA ILE A 19 -8.87 6.02 7.11
C ILE A 19 -10.19 5.79 6.36
N ARG A 20 -11.33 6.09 6.99
CA ARG A 20 -12.63 5.94 6.31
C ARG A 20 -12.78 6.92 5.14
N GLY A 21 -12.29 8.14 5.26
CA GLY A 21 -12.26 9.11 4.14
C GLY A 21 -11.35 8.66 3.01
N VAL A 22 -10.19 8.10 3.36
CA VAL A 22 -9.26 7.51 2.40
C VAL A 22 -9.88 6.32 1.65
N ILE A 23 -10.54 5.40 2.36
CA ILE A 23 -11.22 4.26 1.75
C ILE A 23 -12.29 4.75 0.76
N ASP A 24 -13.11 5.74 1.15
CA ASP A 24 -14.17 6.30 0.30
C ASP A 24 -13.60 6.90 -0.99
N ARG A 25 -12.43 7.55 -0.92
CA ARG A 25 -11.72 8.12 -2.08
C ARG A 25 -11.01 7.07 -2.95
N LEU A 26 -10.44 6.04 -2.36
CA LEU A 26 -9.60 5.06 -3.07
C LEU A 26 -10.39 3.87 -3.63
N THR A 27 -11.52 3.50 -3.01
CA THR A 27 -12.42 2.46 -3.52
C THR A 27 -12.88 2.70 -4.97
N PRO A 28 -13.36 3.89 -5.37
CA PRO A 28 -13.81 4.14 -6.74
C PRO A 28 -12.70 4.09 -7.80
N VAL A 29 -11.43 4.21 -7.39
CA VAL A 29 -10.26 4.06 -8.28
C VAL A 29 -9.70 2.63 -8.28
N GLY A 30 -10.43 1.68 -7.69
CA GLY A 30 -10.16 0.24 -7.78
C GLY A 30 -9.24 -0.32 -6.70
N TYR A 31 -9.17 0.33 -5.54
CA TYR A 31 -8.55 -0.26 -4.34
C TYR A 31 -9.56 -1.14 -3.61
N GLU A 32 -9.12 -2.32 -3.21
CA GLU A 32 -9.92 -3.24 -2.42
C GLU A 32 -9.42 -3.23 -0.98
N PHE A 33 -10.26 -2.81 -0.03
CA PHE A 33 -9.90 -2.72 1.38
C PHE A 33 -10.51 -3.87 2.20
N THR A 34 -9.73 -4.42 3.11
CA THR A 34 -10.13 -5.44 4.09
C THR A 34 -9.73 -4.96 5.48
N ALA A 35 -10.70 -4.89 6.39
CA ALA A 35 -10.43 -4.53 7.79
C ALA A 35 -10.05 -5.78 8.59
N GLY A 36 -8.85 -5.78 9.15
CA GLY A 36 -8.39 -6.73 10.15
C GLY A 36 -8.63 -6.24 11.58
N PRO A 37 -8.31 -7.06 12.59
CA PRO A 37 -8.44 -6.68 13.99
C PRO A 37 -7.57 -5.47 14.35
N ASP A 38 -6.29 -5.49 13.96
CA ASP A 38 -5.28 -4.48 14.32
C ASP A 38 -4.74 -3.67 13.14
N HIS A 39 -5.20 -3.93 11.91
CA HIS A 39 -4.73 -3.26 10.71
C HIS A 39 -5.80 -3.21 9.62
N TYR A 40 -5.67 -2.26 8.71
CA TYR A 40 -6.35 -2.26 7.42
C TYR A 40 -5.40 -2.79 6.36
N ARG A 41 -5.85 -3.77 5.60
CA ARG A 41 -5.16 -4.28 4.43
C ARG A 41 -5.85 -3.75 3.18
N PHE A 42 -5.10 -3.42 2.14
CA PHE A 42 -5.66 -3.13 0.84
C PHE A 42 -4.86 -3.74 -0.29
N THR A 43 -5.51 -3.92 -1.43
CA THR A 43 -4.90 -4.43 -2.65
C THR A 43 -5.25 -3.56 -3.85
N LYS A 44 -4.27 -3.34 -4.73
CA LYS A 44 -4.44 -2.58 -5.97
C LYS A 44 -3.64 -3.21 -7.11
N PRO A 45 -4.26 -3.54 -8.26
CA PRO A 45 -3.50 -3.90 -9.46
C PRO A 45 -2.68 -2.70 -9.96
N GLY A 46 -1.40 -2.93 -10.22
CA GLY A 46 -0.47 -1.89 -10.67
C GLY A 46 0.94 -2.04 -10.11
N ARG A 47 1.68 -0.93 -10.21
CA ARG A 47 3.04 -0.76 -9.66
C ARG A 47 2.97 -0.02 -8.33
N ILE A 48 3.92 -0.27 -7.44
CA ILE A 48 4.03 0.42 -6.15
C ILE A 48 4.17 1.94 -6.32
N GLU A 49 4.88 2.38 -7.35
CA GLU A 49 5.08 3.82 -7.65
C GLU A 49 3.77 4.53 -7.99
N SER A 50 2.90 3.88 -8.77
CA SER A 50 1.56 4.42 -9.06
C SER A 50 0.71 4.47 -7.80
N VAL A 51 0.74 3.40 -6.99
CA VAL A 51 -0.02 3.32 -5.74
C VAL A 51 0.41 4.41 -4.77
N ILE A 52 1.72 4.64 -4.60
CA ILE A 52 2.24 5.72 -3.77
C ILE A 52 1.76 7.08 -4.30
N THR A 53 1.89 7.32 -5.61
CA THR A 53 1.50 8.60 -6.23
C THR A 53 0.01 8.89 -6.07
N GLU A 54 -0.85 7.87 -6.10
CA GLU A 54 -2.30 8.04 -5.93
C GLU A 54 -2.72 8.10 -4.45
N MET A 55 -2.17 7.23 -3.61
CA MET A 55 -2.61 7.07 -2.22
C MET A 55 -2.00 8.11 -1.29
N VAL A 56 -0.71 8.44 -1.43
CA VAL A 56 -0.02 9.39 -0.53
C VAL A 56 -0.76 10.72 -0.43
N PRO A 57 -1.11 11.43 -1.52
CA PRO A 57 -1.79 12.72 -1.40
C PRO A 57 -3.18 12.59 -0.75
N VAL A 58 -3.90 11.49 -0.97
CA VAL A 58 -5.19 11.23 -0.32
C VAL A 58 -5.01 11.00 1.18
N CYS A 59 -3.99 10.25 1.58
CA CYS A 59 -3.69 9.99 2.98
C CYS A 59 -3.22 11.26 3.70
N GLU A 60 -2.36 12.06 3.08
CA GLU A 60 -1.90 13.34 3.61
C GLU A 60 -3.04 14.36 3.76
N ASP A 61 -3.95 14.46 2.79
CA ASP A 61 -5.16 15.31 2.85
C ASP A 61 -6.04 14.96 4.07
N HIS A 62 -6.11 13.67 4.41
CA HIS A 62 -6.83 13.17 5.57
C HIS A 62 -6.00 13.14 6.87
N GLY A 63 -4.74 13.61 6.84
CA GLY A 63 -3.85 13.66 8.00
C GLY A 63 -3.40 12.28 8.49
N LEU A 64 -3.24 11.31 7.59
CA LEU A 64 -2.61 10.01 7.87
C LEU A 64 -1.12 10.08 7.60
N ASP A 65 -0.36 9.45 8.49
CA ASP A 65 1.09 9.32 8.34
C ASP A 65 1.41 8.16 7.39
N VAL A 66 1.77 8.50 6.16
CA VAL A 66 2.08 7.51 5.12
C VAL A 66 3.45 6.84 5.33
N GLU A 67 4.33 7.44 6.14
CA GLU A 67 5.64 6.85 6.47
C GLU A 67 5.48 5.57 7.29
N ALA A 68 4.41 5.48 8.09
CA ALA A 68 4.02 4.27 8.82
C ALA A 68 3.42 3.15 7.94
N PHE A 69 3.21 3.40 6.64
CA PHE A 69 2.59 2.41 5.76
C PHE A 69 3.60 1.40 5.26
N ARG A 70 3.17 0.14 5.19
CA ARG A 70 3.92 -0.93 4.55
C ARG A 70 3.24 -1.34 3.26
N LEU A 71 3.87 -1.07 2.13
CA LEU A 71 3.38 -1.51 0.81
C LEU A 71 4.32 -2.56 0.25
N VAL A 72 3.77 -3.57 -0.41
CA VAL A 72 4.54 -4.63 -1.05
C VAL A 72 3.97 -4.89 -2.44
N GLU A 73 4.82 -4.77 -3.46
CA GLU A 73 4.51 -5.16 -4.84
C GLU A 73 4.81 -6.64 -5.03
N TYR A 74 3.82 -7.37 -5.51
CA TYR A 74 3.92 -8.79 -5.85
C TYR A 74 3.76 -9.01 -7.35
N ARG A 75 4.44 -10.06 -7.83
CA ARG A 75 4.24 -10.58 -9.18
C ARG A 75 3.17 -11.67 -9.17
N LYS A 76 2.08 -11.47 -9.91
CA LYS A 76 0.90 -12.37 -9.94
C LYS A 76 1.20 -13.83 -10.29
N ASN A 77 2.33 -14.12 -10.92
CA ASN A 77 2.69 -15.49 -11.34
C ASN A 77 3.37 -16.34 -10.26
N ASN A 78 4.03 -15.74 -9.26
CA ASN A 78 4.86 -16.49 -8.30
C ASN A 78 4.76 -15.93 -6.86
N ASP A 79 3.89 -14.93 -6.63
CA ASP A 79 3.79 -14.20 -5.36
C ASP A 79 5.13 -13.75 -4.79
N THR A 80 6.11 -13.54 -5.67
CA THR A 80 7.43 -13.06 -5.32
C THR A 80 7.34 -11.57 -5.04
N GLU A 81 7.81 -11.17 -3.86
CA GLU A 81 8.01 -9.76 -3.52
C GLU A 81 8.97 -9.15 -4.53
N ARG A 82 8.56 -8.05 -5.16
CA ARG A 82 9.39 -7.36 -6.15
C ARG A 82 9.92 -6.06 -5.59
N SER A 83 9.11 -5.39 -4.78
CA SER A 83 9.45 -4.11 -4.17
C SER A 83 8.62 -3.90 -2.91
N ARG A 84 9.17 -3.21 -1.94
CA ARG A 84 8.50 -2.81 -0.71
C ARG A 84 8.65 -1.31 -0.51
N TYR A 85 7.61 -0.66 -0.02
CA TYR A 85 7.67 0.69 0.50
C TYR A 85 7.67 0.63 2.02
N GLU A 86 8.69 1.22 2.63
CA GLU A 86 8.86 1.27 4.08
C GLU A 86 9.58 2.58 4.45
N GLY A 87 9.02 3.33 5.41
CA GLY A 87 9.63 4.58 5.90
C GLY A 87 9.87 5.63 4.81
N GLY A 88 8.89 5.84 3.92
CA GLY A 88 9.00 6.85 2.88
C GLY A 88 9.74 6.42 1.61
N LYS A 89 10.31 5.21 1.56
CA LYS A 89 11.22 4.78 0.47
C LYS A 89 10.77 3.47 -0.16
N VAL A 90 10.89 3.38 -1.48
CA VAL A 90 10.74 2.12 -2.21
C VAL A 90 12.09 1.38 -2.21
N VAL A 91 12.13 0.27 -1.50
CA VAL A 91 13.20 -0.73 -1.56
C VAL A 91 12.80 -1.76 -2.60
N ARG A 92 13.59 -1.92 -3.65
CA ARG A 92 13.41 -3.02 -4.60
C ARG A 92 14.25 -4.19 -4.12
N GLU A 93 13.73 -5.40 -4.18
CA GLU A 93 14.62 -6.57 -4.16
C GLU A 93 15.40 -6.50 -5.47
N ASP A 94 16.58 -5.89 -5.40
CA ASP A 94 17.63 -6.10 -6.39
C ASP A 94 17.95 -7.59 -6.32
N ASP A 95 17.78 -8.26 -7.46
CA ASP A 95 18.29 -9.61 -7.71
C ASP A 95 19.74 -9.65 -7.21
N GLY A 96 19.95 -10.14 -5.98
CA GLY A 96 21.29 -10.36 -5.45
C GLY A 96 22.04 -11.20 -6.50
N PRO A 97 23.30 -10.87 -6.79
CA PRO A 97 23.96 -11.32 -8.02
C PRO A 97 23.84 -12.83 -8.18
N LEU A 98 23.33 -13.25 -9.34
CA LEU A 98 23.54 -14.60 -9.87
C LEU A 98 25.01 -14.98 -9.64
N ASN A 99 25.24 -15.88 -8.67
CA ASN A 99 26.54 -16.49 -8.42
C ASN A 99 26.35 -18.00 -8.39
#